data_AF-A0A7Y7C3H6-F1
#
_entry.id   AF-A0A7Y7C3H6-F1
#
_cell.length_a   1.000
_cell.length_b   1.000
_cell.length_c   1.000
_cell.angle_alpha   90.00
_cell.angle_beta   90.00
_cell.angle_gamma   90.00
#
_symmetry.space_group_name_H-M   'P 1'
#
loop_
_entity.id
_entity.type
_entity.pdbx_description
1 polymer ?
#
loop_
_entity_poly.entity_id
_entity_poly.type
_entity_poly.pdbx_seq_one_letter_code
_entity_poly.pdbx_strand_id
1 'polypeptide(L)'
;MTSNSQERVSAAVEPLFVGSPCADWTATTRGLIQQHPLFSRPEELLGAVGEAWQVLWKTTIGLGELSVPLAELDLPAQVIGEFFETLLAKKLGLLQMWRRGEGREKDLVYLGAAPRPGLFDFELKVSGQEGGKIFGNRSYAQPNAQGDIDSPGRKDRSGYYLTINFLEKAIYQIRVGWLDARDWQPQASATGQMASLKPYVYEHKLVPMHGHYRLEASVRCLGGVGPKAGQALEQGGLRTIGDVLALLGRIEMVFDSRQSRVGLRKSLKSAMPDADASFLKALVTALSFPEMAQDATLLLASPSIRD
;
A
#
# COMPACT_ATOMS: atom_id res chain seq x y z
N MET A 1 -42.73 -2.13 -16.16
CA MET A 1 -41.44 -2.85 -16.26
C MET A 1 -40.70 -2.64 -14.96
N THR A 2 -40.98 -3.51 -13.98
CA THR A 2 -40.38 -3.48 -12.65
C THR A 2 -38.99 -4.11 -12.72
N SER A 3 -37.97 -3.28 -12.48
CA SER A 3 -36.58 -3.68 -12.36
C SER A 3 -36.43 -4.61 -11.17
N ASN A 4 -36.07 -5.86 -11.43
CA ASN A 4 -35.80 -6.87 -10.43
C ASN A 4 -34.34 -6.70 -9.98
N SER A 5 -34.08 -5.70 -9.14
CA SER A 5 -32.81 -5.59 -8.42
C SER A 5 -32.77 -6.66 -7.34
N GLN A 6 -32.43 -7.89 -7.72
CA GLN A 6 -32.04 -8.91 -6.77
C GLN A 6 -30.83 -8.38 -5.99
N GLU A 7 -31.03 -8.15 -4.68
CA GLU A 7 -29.96 -7.91 -3.73
C GLU A 7 -28.94 -9.05 -3.87
N ARG A 8 -27.78 -8.77 -4.49
CA ARG A 8 -26.60 -9.62 -4.34
C ARG A 8 -26.10 -9.43 -2.92
N VAL A 9 -26.75 -10.10 -1.97
CA VAL A 9 -26.18 -10.28 -0.64
C VAL A 9 -24.94 -11.13 -0.83
N SER A 10 -23.76 -10.53 -0.66
CA SER A 10 -22.48 -11.24 -0.59
C SER A 10 -22.64 -12.38 0.40
N ALA A 11 -22.56 -13.63 -0.08
CA ALA A 11 -22.54 -14.78 0.81
C ALA A 11 -21.30 -14.67 1.71
N ALA A 12 -21.52 -14.68 3.02
CA ALA A 12 -20.45 -14.55 4.02
C ALA A 12 -19.33 -15.53 3.70
N VAL A 13 -18.10 -15.01 3.56
CA VAL A 13 -16.94 -15.87 3.33
C VAL A 13 -16.50 -16.46 4.67
N GLU A 14 -16.38 -17.78 4.75
CA GLU A 14 -15.76 -18.41 5.92
C GLU A 14 -14.33 -17.89 6.11
N PRO A 15 -13.90 -17.65 7.36
CA PRO A 15 -12.58 -17.10 7.62
C PRO A 15 -11.49 -18.11 7.23
N LEU A 16 -10.72 -17.78 6.20
CA LEU A 16 -9.80 -18.71 5.52
C LEU A 16 -8.60 -19.14 6.38
N PHE A 17 -8.28 -18.37 7.41
CA PHE A 17 -7.10 -18.58 8.25
C PHE A 17 -7.43 -19.10 9.66
N VAL A 18 -8.71 -19.32 9.98
CA VAL A 18 -9.11 -19.84 11.30
C VAL A 18 -8.75 -21.32 11.42
N GLY A 19 -7.88 -21.65 12.37
CA GLY A 19 -7.43 -23.03 12.65
C GLY A 19 -6.13 -23.46 11.97
N SER A 20 -5.64 -22.70 10.99
CA SER A 20 -4.37 -22.98 10.29
C SER A 20 -3.17 -22.44 11.09
N PRO A 21 -2.03 -23.16 11.16
CA PRO A 21 -0.80 -22.65 11.75
C PRO A 21 -0.34 -21.35 11.07
N CYS A 22 0.13 -20.37 11.85
CA CYS A 22 0.57 -19.07 11.35
C CYS A 22 1.69 -19.17 10.30
N ALA A 23 2.49 -20.24 10.35
CA ALA A 23 3.59 -20.51 9.42
C ALA A 23 3.13 -20.67 7.96
N ASP A 24 1.89 -21.15 7.73
CA ASP A 24 1.39 -21.41 6.38
C ASP A 24 0.69 -20.19 5.76
N TRP A 25 0.39 -19.17 6.56
CA TRP A 25 -0.45 -18.05 6.14
C TRP A 25 0.17 -17.26 4.98
N THR A 26 1.49 -17.11 4.95
CA THR A 26 2.17 -16.47 3.82
C THR A 26 1.97 -17.24 2.51
N ALA A 27 2.07 -18.59 2.56
CA ALA A 27 1.87 -19.42 1.38
C ALA A 27 0.41 -19.38 0.92
N THR A 28 -0.55 -19.47 1.85
CA THR A 28 -1.98 -19.33 1.57
C THR A 28 -2.30 -17.99 0.93
N THR A 29 -1.83 -16.88 1.49
CA THR A 29 -2.02 -15.53 0.93
C THR A 29 -1.50 -15.43 -0.49
N ARG A 30 -0.31 -15.97 -0.77
CA ARG A 30 0.24 -15.98 -2.14
C ARG A 30 -0.62 -16.79 -3.10
N GLY A 31 -1.13 -17.95 -2.67
CA GLY A 31 -2.06 -18.75 -3.45
C GLY A 31 -3.36 -18.01 -3.78
N LEU A 32 -3.90 -17.24 -2.83
CA LEU A 32 -5.09 -16.40 -3.05
C LEU A 32 -4.81 -15.26 -4.05
N ILE A 33 -3.66 -14.58 -3.91
CA ILE A 33 -3.25 -13.53 -4.85
C ILE A 33 -3.14 -14.07 -6.28
N GLN A 34 -2.60 -15.28 -6.45
CA GLN A 34 -2.48 -15.94 -7.76
C GLN A 34 -3.84 -16.28 -8.39
N GLN A 35 -4.87 -16.52 -7.59
CA GLN A 35 -6.22 -16.80 -8.08
C GLN A 35 -6.98 -15.54 -8.47
N HIS A 36 -6.61 -14.39 -7.92
CA HIS A 36 -7.34 -13.14 -8.12
C HIS A 36 -7.08 -12.57 -9.52
N PRO A 37 -8.12 -12.19 -10.30
CA PRO A 37 -7.99 -11.79 -11.70
C PRO A 37 -7.16 -10.51 -11.91
N LEU A 38 -7.12 -9.58 -10.95
CA LEU A 38 -6.24 -8.41 -11.00
C LEU A 38 -4.92 -8.57 -10.24
N PHE A 39 -4.93 -9.05 -8.99
CA PHE A 39 -3.73 -9.13 -8.16
C PHE A 39 -2.67 -10.13 -8.65
N SER A 40 -3.06 -11.14 -9.44
CA SER A 40 -2.12 -12.03 -10.13
C SER A 40 -1.35 -11.35 -11.28
N ARG A 41 -1.76 -10.13 -11.68
CA ARG A 41 -1.18 -9.32 -12.75
C ARG A 41 -0.65 -8.00 -12.17
N PRO A 42 0.48 -8.04 -11.44
CA PRO A 42 0.98 -6.87 -10.70
C PRO A 42 1.26 -5.67 -11.58
N GLU A 43 1.76 -5.86 -12.81
CA GLU A 43 2.01 -4.75 -13.74
C GLU A 43 0.73 -4.00 -14.12
N GLU A 44 -0.36 -4.71 -14.40
CA GLU A 44 -1.67 -4.13 -14.73
C GLU A 44 -2.26 -3.38 -13.53
N LEU A 45 -2.19 -3.99 -12.33
CA LEU A 45 -2.64 -3.36 -11.10
C LEU A 45 -1.84 -2.10 -10.79
N LEU A 46 -0.51 -2.17 -10.81
CA LEU A 46 0.37 -1.05 -10.50
C LEU A 46 0.26 0.07 -11.53
N GLY A 47 0.08 -0.28 -12.82
CA GLY A 47 -0.23 0.69 -13.87
C GLY A 47 -1.53 1.43 -13.62
N ALA A 48 -2.62 0.70 -13.30
CA ALA A 48 -3.90 1.32 -12.98
C ALA A 48 -3.84 2.22 -11.74
N VAL A 49 -3.15 1.78 -10.67
CA VAL A 49 -2.93 2.58 -9.46
C VAL A 49 -2.12 3.83 -9.76
N GLY A 50 -0.99 3.68 -10.48
CA GLY A 50 -0.11 4.80 -10.83
C GLY A 50 -0.83 5.84 -11.69
N GLU A 51 -1.56 5.41 -12.72
CA GLU A 51 -2.35 6.32 -13.56
C GLU A 51 -3.44 7.05 -12.77
N ALA A 52 -4.23 6.34 -11.95
CA ALA A 52 -5.27 6.95 -11.13
C ALA A 52 -4.68 7.97 -10.13
N TRP A 53 -3.51 7.65 -9.55
CA TRP A 53 -2.79 8.52 -8.62
C TRP A 53 -2.25 9.77 -9.32
N GLN A 54 -1.70 9.62 -10.52
CA GLN A 54 -1.25 10.76 -11.33
C GLN A 54 -2.41 11.67 -11.74
N VAL A 55 -3.54 11.08 -12.15
CA VAL A 55 -4.74 11.86 -12.50
C VAL A 55 -5.25 12.65 -11.30
N LEU A 56 -5.26 12.05 -10.10
CA LEU A 56 -5.64 12.74 -8.86
C LEU A 56 -4.81 14.02 -8.66
N TRP A 57 -3.48 13.93 -8.74
CA TRP A 57 -2.62 15.10 -8.50
C TRP A 57 -2.54 16.08 -9.67
N LYS A 58 -3.00 15.68 -10.87
CA LYS A 58 -3.21 16.58 -12.02
C LYS A 58 -4.62 17.21 -12.04
N THR A 59 -5.49 16.81 -11.13
CA THR A 59 -6.88 17.29 -11.09
C THR A 59 -6.93 18.70 -10.50
N THR A 60 -7.83 19.50 -11.08
CA THR A 60 -8.13 20.87 -10.66
C THR A 60 -9.62 20.97 -10.36
N ILE A 61 -9.98 21.65 -9.29
CA ILE A 61 -11.37 21.91 -8.89
C ILE A 61 -11.70 23.39 -9.06
N GLY A 62 -12.98 23.73 -9.22
CA GLY A 62 -13.41 25.09 -9.51
C GLY A 62 -13.39 25.43 -11.00
N LEU A 63 -13.75 26.68 -11.33
CA LEU A 63 -13.89 27.16 -12.70
C LEU A 63 -13.27 28.55 -12.85
N GLY A 64 -12.63 28.82 -14.00
CA GLY A 64 -12.05 30.13 -14.31
C GLY A 64 -11.00 30.56 -13.28
N GLU A 65 -11.14 31.78 -12.77
CA GLU A 65 -10.24 32.34 -11.75
C GLU A 65 -10.35 31.67 -10.36
N LEU A 66 -11.39 30.87 -10.13
CA LEU A 66 -11.58 30.09 -8.90
C LEU A 66 -11.00 28.67 -8.99
N SER A 67 -10.27 28.38 -10.07
CA SER A 67 -9.67 27.08 -10.33
C SER A 67 -8.48 26.83 -9.40
N VAL A 68 -8.49 25.74 -8.64
CA VAL A 68 -7.45 25.36 -7.67
C VAL A 68 -6.98 23.94 -7.93
N PRO A 69 -5.68 23.73 -8.24
CA PRO A 69 -5.11 22.39 -8.37
C PRO A 69 -5.22 21.63 -7.04
N LEU A 70 -5.66 20.36 -7.08
CA LEU A 70 -5.70 19.54 -5.86
C LEU A 70 -4.31 19.39 -5.22
N ALA A 71 -3.26 19.44 -6.03
CA ALA A 71 -1.88 19.41 -5.57
C ALA A 71 -1.48 20.62 -4.70
N GLU A 72 -2.22 21.72 -4.73
CA GLU A 72 -1.93 22.92 -3.92
C GLU A 72 -2.69 22.91 -2.57
N LEU A 73 -3.55 21.92 -2.37
CA LEU A 73 -4.39 21.80 -1.18
C LEU A 73 -3.77 20.82 -0.16
N ASP A 74 -3.85 21.17 1.12
CA ASP A 74 -3.58 20.24 2.21
C ASP A 74 -4.84 19.41 2.49
N LEU A 75 -4.96 18.29 1.79
CA LEU A 75 -6.14 17.43 1.84
C LEU A 75 -5.98 16.33 2.90
N PRO A 76 -6.99 16.10 3.75
CA PRO A 76 -6.99 14.94 4.64
C PRO A 76 -6.90 13.63 3.86
N ALA A 77 -6.20 12.63 4.41
CA ALA A 77 -6.01 11.33 3.75
C ALA A 77 -7.32 10.63 3.35
N GLN A 78 -8.41 10.86 4.10
CA GLN A 78 -9.73 10.33 3.76
C GLN A 78 -10.29 10.95 2.46
N VAL A 79 -10.09 12.25 2.25
CA VAL A 79 -10.50 12.94 1.02
C VAL A 79 -9.68 12.43 -0.16
N ILE A 80 -8.36 12.33 0.01
CA ILE A 80 -7.47 11.73 -0.99
C ILE A 80 -7.92 10.30 -1.34
N GLY A 81 -8.24 9.49 -0.32
CA GLY A 81 -8.74 8.13 -0.49
C GLY A 81 -10.03 8.05 -1.31
N GLU A 82 -11.00 8.93 -1.06
CA GLU A 82 -12.28 8.97 -1.78
C GLU A 82 -12.10 9.35 -3.27
N PHE A 83 -11.30 10.39 -3.55
CA PHE A 83 -10.95 10.76 -4.92
C PHE A 83 -10.22 9.61 -5.63
N PHE A 84 -9.24 9.02 -4.95
CA PHE A 84 -8.44 7.95 -5.51
C PHE A 84 -9.26 6.69 -5.80
N GLU A 85 -10.12 6.26 -4.87
CA GLU A 85 -11.05 5.14 -5.08
C GLU A 85 -11.91 5.36 -6.32
N THR A 86 -12.49 6.54 -6.44
CA THR A 86 -13.36 6.90 -7.57
C THR A 86 -12.60 6.83 -8.90
N LEU A 87 -11.39 7.39 -8.95
CA LEU A 87 -10.55 7.40 -10.14
C LEU A 87 -10.05 5.98 -10.50
N LEU A 88 -9.63 5.20 -9.50
CA LEU A 88 -9.20 3.83 -9.69
C LEU A 88 -10.34 2.96 -10.20
N ALA A 89 -11.54 3.06 -9.63
CA ALA A 89 -12.71 2.34 -10.09
C ALA A 89 -13.06 2.69 -11.53
N LYS A 90 -12.96 3.98 -11.90
CA LYS A 90 -13.19 4.41 -13.29
C LYS A 90 -12.12 3.87 -14.24
N LYS A 91 -10.84 3.89 -13.85
CA LYS A 91 -9.73 3.35 -14.63
C LYS A 91 -9.89 1.84 -14.86
N LEU A 92 -10.18 1.07 -13.80
CA LEU A 92 -10.41 -0.37 -13.91
C LEU A 92 -11.70 -0.69 -14.68
N GLY A 93 -12.72 0.16 -14.60
CA GLY A 93 -13.96 0.04 -15.37
C GLY A 93 -13.76 0.12 -16.88
N LEU A 94 -12.67 0.73 -17.36
CA LEU A 94 -12.32 0.70 -18.79
C LEU A 94 -11.99 -0.72 -19.27
N LEU A 95 -11.60 -1.62 -18.37
CA LEU A 95 -11.39 -3.05 -18.68
C LEU A 95 -12.70 -3.84 -18.79
N GLN A 96 -13.86 -3.22 -18.53
CA GLN A 96 -15.20 -3.83 -18.54
C GLN A 96 -15.40 -5.00 -17.55
N MET A 97 -14.39 -5.32 -16.74
CA MET A 97 -14.42 -6.40 -15.75
C MET A 97 -14.59 -5.90 -14.32
N TRP A 98 -14.62 -4.58 -14.11
CA TRP A 98 -14.65 -3.96 -12.79
C TRP A 98 -15.64 -2.80 -12.75
N ARG A 99 -16.20 -2.54 -11.59
CA ARG A 99 -16.94 -1.29 -11.31
C ARG A 99 -16.72 -0.87 -9.86
N ARG A 100 -17.14 0.36 -9.55
CA ARG A 100 -17.29 0.81 -8.17
C ARG A 100 -18.42 0.02 -7.50
N GLY A 101 -18.21 -0.36 -6.24
CA GLY A 101 -19.27 -0.93 -5.42
C GLY A 101 -20.30 0.09 -4.96
N GLU A 102 -21.48 -0.39 -4.63
CA GLU A 102 -22.59 0.43 -4.13
C GLU A 102 -23.13 -0.13 -2.80
N GLY A 103 -23.55 0.77 -1.91
CA GLY A 103 -24.18 0.43 -0.64
C GLY A 103 -23.29 -0.42 0.27
N ARG A 104 -23.55 -1.73 0.32
CA ARG A 104 -22.86 -2.70 1.19
C ARG A 104 -21.81 -3.55 0.45
N GLU A 105 -21.63 -3.32 -0.84
CA GLU A 105 -20.58 -4.00 -1.61
C GLU A 105 -19.19 -3.54 -1.20
N LYS A 106 -18.17 -4.33 -1.57
CA LYS A 106 -16.77 -3.92 -1.47
C LYS A 106 -16.50 -2.71 -2.38
N ASP A 107 -15.42 -1.98 -2.12
CA ASP A 107 -15.13 -0.74 -2.84
C ASP A 107 -15.00 -0.97 -4.36
N LEU A 108 -14.42 -2.10 -4.78
CA LEU A 108 -14.36 -2.55 -6.18
C LEU A 108 -15.04 -3.91 -6.36
N VAL A 109 -15.92 -4.00 -7.35
CA VAL A 109 -16.70 -5.21 -7.67
C VAL A 109 -16.27 -5.80 -9.01
N TYR A 110 -16.01 -7.11 -9.02
CA TYR A 110 -15.65 -7.87 -10.19
C TYR A 110 -16.89 -8.31 -10.98
N LEU A 111 -16.91 -8.02 -12.28
CA LEU A 111 -18.02 -8.31 -13.19
C LEU A 111 -17.79 -9.57 -14.03
N GLY A 112 -16.57 -10.10 -14.04
CA GLY A 112 -16.23 -11.30 -14.81
C GLY A 112 -16.74 -12.61 -14.18
N ALA A 113 -16.44 -13.72 -14.84
CA ALA A 113 -16.78 -15.06 -14.34
C ALA A 113 -15.97 -15.37 -13.07
N ALA A 114 -16.66 -15.76 -12.00
CA ALA A 114 -16.07 -16.16 -10.73
C ALA A 114 -16.73 -17.45 -10.21
N PRO A 115 -16.01 -18.30 -9.45
CA PRO A 115 -16.58 -19.51 -8.82
C PRO A 115 -17.80 -19.23 -7.96
N ARG A 116 -17.88 -18.04 -7.35
CA ARG A 116 -19.06 -17.54 -6.65
C ARG A 116 -19.14 -16.02 -6.75
N PRO A 117 -20.35 -15.42 -6.67
CA PRO A 117 -20.52 -13.98 -6.70
C PRO A 117 -19.71 -13.28 -5.62
N GLY A 118 -19.06 -12.18 -5.98
CA GLY A 118 -18.31 -11.33 -5.05
C GLY A 118 -16.98 -11.90 -4.55
N LEU A 119 -16.54 -13.08 -5.00
CA LEU A 119 -15.30 -13.70 -4.52
C LEU A 119 -14.07 -12.81 -4.74
N PHE A 120 -14.01 -12.12 -5.87
CA PHE A 120 -12.88 -11.29 -6.28
C PHE A 120 -13.13 -9.79 -6.07
N ASP A 121 -14.21 -9.45 -5.38
CA ASP A 121 -14.44 -8.08 -4.96
C ASP A 121 -13.41 -7.73 -3.88
N PHE A 122 -12.95 -6.48 -3.86
CA PHE A 122 -11.91 -6.07 -2.92
C PHE A 122 -12.16 -4.68 -2.30
N GLU A 123 -11.70 -4.53 -1.06
CA GLU A 123 -11.68 -3.25 -0.37
C GLU A 123 -10.41 -2.46 -0.73
N LEU A 124 -10.53 -1.15 -0.78
CA LEU A 124 -9.40 -0.23 -0.89
C LEU A 124 -9.18 0.47 0.46
N LYS A 125 -7.92 0.51 0.92
CA LYS A 125 -7.56 1.29 2.11
C LYS A 125 -6.35 2.16 1.82
N VAL A 126 -6.52 3.47 1.97
CA VAL A 126 -5.49 4.47 1.71
C VAL A 126 -5.10 5.13 3.04
N SER A 127 -3.80 5.29 3.31
CA SER A 127 -3.31 5.93 4.54
C SER A 127 -2.11 6.84 4.28
N GLY A 128 -2.23 8.09 4.74
CA GLY A 128 -1.17 9.11 4.67
C GLY A 128 -0.21 9.12 5.87
N GLN A 129 -0.25 8.10 6.74
CA GLN A 129 0.56 8.06 7.96
C GLN A 129 1.94 7.47 7.66
N GLU A 130 2.97 7.98 8.35
CA GLU A 130 4.32 7.38 8.36
C GLU A 130 4.28 5.99 9.04
N GLY A 131 5.20 5.10 8.66
CA GLY A 131 5.34 3.76 9.27
C GLY A 131 4.46 2.65 8.69
N GLY A 132 3.78 2.90 7.57
CA GLY A 132 3.18 1.85 6.73
C GLY A 132 1.96 1.16 7.34
N LYS A 133 1.32 1.75 8.35
CA LYS A 133 0.11 1.20 8.96
C LYS A 133 -1.13 1.53 8.13
N ILE A 134 -2.16 0.70 8.28
CA ILE A 134 -3.45 0.83 7.61
C ILE A 134 -4.51 0.87 8.68
N PHE A 135 -5.46 1.78 8.48
CA PHE A 135 -6.53 2.05 9.39
C PHE A 135 -7.86 1.83 8.67
N GLY A 136 -8.79 1.20 9.37
CA GLY A 136 -10.18 1.03 8.95
C GLY A 136 -11.08 1.94 9.77
N ASN A 137 -12.34 2.04 9.37
CA ASN A 137 -13.33 2.76 10.16
C ASN A 137 -13.52 2.07 11.52
N ARG A 138 -13.76 2.85 12.59
CA ARG A 138 -14.01 2.30 13.95
C ARG A 138 -15.00 1.13 13.97
N SER A 139 -16.03 1.19 13.13
CA SER A 139 -17.07 0.17 13.03
C SER A 139 -16.55 -1.23 12.63
N TYR A 140 -15.34 -1.33 12.06
CA TYR A 140 -14.75 -2.58 11.58
C TYR A 140 -14.47 -3.60 12.67
N ALA A 141 -14.25 -3.13 13.90
CA ALA A 141 -13.85 -3.98 15.00
C ALA A 141 -14.81 -3.92 16.20
N GLN A 142 -15.93 -3.21 16.04
CA GLN A 142 -16.97 -3.18 17.06
C GLN A 142 -17.90 -4.38 16.87
N PRO A 143 -18.05 -5.28 17.86
CA PRO A 143 -19.06 -6.33 17.79
C PRO A 143 -20.48 -5.73 17.79
N ASN A 144 -21.44 -6.47 17.28
CA ASN A 144 -22.87 -6.15 17.43
C ASN A 144 -23.31 -6.38 18.89
N ALA A 145 -24.60 -6.15 19.18
CA ALA A 145 -25.17 -6.34 20.52
C ALA A 145 -25.05 -7.79 21.04
N GLN A 146 -24.80 -8.75 20.14
CA GLN A 146 -24.63 -10.18 20.43
C GLN A 146 -23.16 -10.60 20.56
N GLY A 147 -22.21 -9.68 20.37
CA GLY A 147 -20.77 -9.99 20.44
C GLY A 147 -20.13 -10.37 19.11
N ASP A 148 -20.89 -10.42 18.01
CA ASP A 148 -20.39 -10.82 16.70
C ASP A 148 -19.81 -9.63 15.92
N ILE A 149 -18.58 -9.78 15.42
CA ILE A 149 -17.92 -8.78 14.58
C ILE A 149 -18.53 -8.76 13.17
N ASP A 150 -18.91 -9.94 12.66
CA ASP A 150 -19.62 -10.16 11.40
C ASP A 150 -21.03 -10.65 11.70
N SER A 151 -22.03 -9.93 11.23
CA SER A 151 -23.43 -10.26 11.47
C SER A 151 -24.28 -10.02 10.23
N PRO A 152 -25.33 -10.82 9.98
CA PRO A 152 -26.26 -10.62 8.87
C PRO A 152 -26.89 -9.22 8.98
N GLY A 153 -26.44 -8.29 8.13
CA GLY A 153 -26.85 -6.87 8.18
C GLY A 153 -25.70 -5.86 8.16
N ARG A 154 -24.44 -6.30 8.30
CA ARG A 154 -23.25 -5.45 8.16
C ARG A 154 -22.51 -5.78 6.85
N LYS A 155 -21.83 -4.78 6.27
CA LYS A 155 -20.92 -4.98 5.12
C LYS A 155 -19.88 -6.04 5.49
N ASP A 156 -19.71 -7.04 4.63
CA ASP A 156 -18.72 -8.11 4.81
C ASP A 156 -17.32 -7.49 4.85
N ARG A 157 -16.51 -7.86 5.82
CA ARG A 157 -15.15 -7.33 6.05
C ARG A 157 -14.07 -8.34 5.74
N SER A 158 -14.45 -9.60 5.53
CA SER A 158 -13.51 -10.61 5.06
C SER A 158 -13.40 -10.49 3.54
N GLY A 159 -12.22 -10.72 2.98
CA GLY A 159 -12.03 -10.65 1.52
C GLY A 159 -10.68 -10.10 1.09
N TYR A 160 -10.59 -9.79 -0.20
CA TYR A 160 -9.41 -9.18 -0.80
C TYR A 160 -9.27 -7.71 -0.40
N TYR A 161 -8.04 -7.28 -0.18
CA TYR A 161 -7.69 -5.90 0.14
C TYR A 161 -6.58 -5.40 -0.77
N LEU A 162 -6.75 -4.18 -1.28
CA LEU A 162 -5.68 -3.34 -1.81
C LEU A 162 -5.40 -2.24 -0.78
N THR A 163 -4.15 -2.14 -0.33
CA THR A 163 -3.72 -1.12 0.62
C THR A 163 -2.67 -0.23 0.00
N ILE A 164 -2.80 1.08 0.23
CA ILE A 164 -1.90 2.10 -0.28
C ILE A 164 -1.46 2.99 0.87
N ASN A 165 -0.16 3.11 1.06
CA ASN A 165 0.42 4.14 1.89
C ASN A 165 1.12 5.18 1.04
N PHE A 166 0.91 6.43 1.42
CA PHE A 166 1.54 7.57 0.79
C PHE A 166 2.05 8.54 1.85
N LEU A 167 3.05 9.34 1.47
CA LEU A 167 3.49 10.49 2.24
C LEU A 167 3.47 11.67 1.28
N GLU A 168 2.82 12.76 1.70
CA GLU A 168 2.53 13.91 0.84
C GLU A 168 1.78 13.48 -0.44
N LYS A 169 2.49 13.39 -1.57
CA LYS A 169 1.92 13.00 -2.87
C LYS A 169 2.55 11.73 -3.43
N ALA A 170 3.54 11.15 -2.77
CA ALA A 170 4.24 9.97 -3.25
C ALA A 170 3.71 8.71 -2.55
N ILE A 171 3.31 7.71 -3.33
CA ILE A 171 3.04 6.38 -2.80
C ILE A 171 4.37 5.77 -2.38
N TYR A 172 4.44 5.19 -1.18
CA TYR A 172 5.64 4.48 -0.71
C TYR A 172 5.42 2.99 -0.49
N GLN A 173 4.17 2.55 -0.38
CA GLN A 173 3.88 1.13 -0.20
C GLN A 173 2.50 0.77 -0.73
N ILE A 174 2.48 -0.23 -1.61
CA ILE A 174 1.27 -0.91 -2.06
C ILE A 174 1.34 -2.35 -1.57
N ARG A 175 0.27 -2.85 -0.94
CA ARG A 175 0.15 -4.27 -0.61
C ARG A 175 -1.20 -4.80 -1.02
N VAL A 176 -1.24 -6.06 -1.38
CA VAL A 176 -2.48 -6.81 -1.60
C VAL A 176 -2.54 -8.02 -0.69
N GLY A 177 -3.74 -8.53 -0.45
CA GLY A 177 -3.89 -9.76 0.31
C GLY A 177 -5.33 -10.09 0.64
N TRP A 178 -5.49 -11.06 1.53
CA TRP A 178 -6.79 -11.42 2.09
C TRP A 178 -6.79 -11.12 3.58
N LEU A 179 -7.80 -10.38 4.05
CA LEU A 179 -8.01 -10.14 5.47
C LEU A 179 -9.30 -10.79 5.91
N ASP A 180 -9.30 -11.34 7.12
CA ASP A 180 -10.52 -11.75 7.82
C ASP A 180 -11.00 -10.59 8.69
N ALA A 181 -12.32 -10.48 8.94
CA ALA A 181 -12.86 -9.42 9.79
C ALA A 181 -12.20 -9.34 11.18
N ARG A 182 -11.77 -10.48 11.72
CA ARG A 182 -11.09 -10.60 13.03
C ARG A 182 -9.64 -10.12 13.03
N ASP A 183 -9.08 -9.79 11.87
CA ASP A 183 -7.76 -9.17 11.75
C ASP A 183 -7.77 -7.69 12.17
N TRP A 184 -8.95 -7.07 12.18
CA TRP A 184 -9.16 -5.73 12.69
C TRP A 184 -9.23 -5.72 14.21
N GLN A 185 -8.47 -4.82 14.83
CA GLN A 185 -8.47 -4.58 16.27
C GLN A 185 -9.31 -3.35 16.61
N PRO A 186 -10.22 -3.46 17.59
CA PRO A 186 -10.90 -2.31 18.12
C PRO A 186 -9.92 -1.52 18.97
N GLN A 187 -10.00 -0.20 18.90
CA GLN A 187 -9.22 0.62 19.80
C GLN A 187 -9.81 0.53 21.22
N ALA A 188 -8.93 0.43 22.22
CA ALA A 188 -9.32 0.34 23.62
C ALA A 188 -9.94 1.64 24.18
N SER A 189 -9.69 2.78 23.54
CA SER A 189 -10.22 4.10 23.95
C SER A 189 -11.45 4.50 23.14
N ALA A 190 -12.45 5.08 23.82
CA ALA A 190 -13.69 5.58 23.22
C ALA A 190 -13.51 6.78 22.27
N THR A 191 -12.35 7.47 22.31
CA THR A 191 -12.02 8.66 21.52
C THR A 191 -11.38 8.36 20.16
N GLY A 192 -11.04 7.10 19.89
CA GLY A 192 -10.43 6.65 18.66
C GLY A 192 -11.40 6.56 17.48
N GLN A 193 -11.06 7.18 16.34
CA GLN A 193 -11.90 7.13 15.13
C GLN A 193 -11.59 5.93 14.21
N MET A 194 -10.59 5.11 14.52
CA MET A 194 -10.04 4.12 13.59
C MET A 194 -9.81 2.73 14.22
N ALA A 195 -9.95 1.68 13.41
CA ALA A 195 -9.54 0.31 13.73
C ALA A 195 -8.15 0.03 13.11
N SER A 196 -7.27 -0.67 13.81
CA SER A 196 -5.93 -1.04 13.33
C SER A 196 -5.85 -2.52 12.97
N LEU A 197 -4.83 -2.92 12.21
CA LEU A 197 -4.56 -4.33 11.92
C LEU A 197 -3.55 -4.93 12.91
N LYS A 198 -3.71 -6.22 13.22
CA LYS A 198 -2.73 -6.96 14.05
C LYS A 198 -1.36 -7.00 13.36
N PRO A 199 -0.23 -7.03 14.11
CA PRO A 199 1.11 -7.09 13.51
C PRO A 199 1.31 -8.23 12.50
N TYR A 200 0.83 -9.44 12.81
CA TYR A 200 0.96 -10.61 11.93
C TYR A 200 0.32 -10.42 10.54
N VAL A 201 -0.65 -9.51 10.41
CA VAL A 201 -1.34 -9.24 9.15
C VAL A 201 -0.36 -8.68 8.13
N TYR A 202 0.49 -7.76 8.58
CA TYR A 202 1.53 -7.17 7.75
C TYR A 202 2.64 -8.15 7.40
N GLU A 203 2.89 -9.13 8.26
CA GLU A 203 3.93 -10.14 8.07
C GLU A 203 3.49 -11.27 7.15
N HIS A 204 2.22 -11.70 7.22
CA HIS A 204 1.77 -12.93 6.56
C HIS A 204 0.57 -12.77 5.61
N LYS A 205 -0.27 -11.75 5.80
CA LYS A 205 -1.54 -11.61 5.06
C LYS A 205 -1.55 -10.50 4.03
N LEU A 206 -0.64 -9.53 4.12
CA LEU A 206 -0.46 -8.47 3.13
C LEU A 206 0.90 -8.61 2.46
N VAL A 207 0.89 -8.82 1.14
CA VAL A 207 2.10 -8.96 0.33
C VAL A 207 2.43 -7.62 -0.33
N PRO A 208 3.64 -7.08 -0.10
CA PRO A 208 4.12 -5.89 -0.80
C PRO A 208 4.20 -6.10 -2.32
N MET A 209 3.77 -5.09 -3.05
CA MET A 209 3.88 -5.01 -4.50
C MET A 209 4.99 -4.02 -4.86
N HIS A 210 6.08 -4.51 -5.42
CA HIS A 210 7.24 -3.68 -5.80
C HIS A 210 7.01 -3.07 -7.18
N GLY A 211 7.29 -1.77 -7.31
CA GLY A 211 7.15 -1.05 -8.57
C GLY A 211 7.84 0.30 -8.53
N HIS A 212 7.98 0.93 -9.70
CA HIS A 212 8.73 2.18 -9.87
C HIS A 212 8.19 3.34 -9.04
N TYR A 213 6.92 3.29 -8.61
CA TYR A 213 6.32 4.27 -7.70
C TYR A 213 7.15 4.49 -6.43
N ARG A 214 7.87 3.47 -5.94
CA ARG A 214 8.70 3.55 -4.74
C ARG A 214 9.90 4.48 -4.92
N LEU A 215 10.39 4.66 -6.15
CA LEU A 215 11.57 5.49 -6.41
C LEU A 215 11.32 6.96 -6.08
N GLU A 216 10.07 7.41 -6.18
CA GLU A 216 9.66 8.78 -5.85
C GLU A 216 9.34 8.97 -4.36
N ALA A 217 9.26 7.88 -3.59
CA ALA A 217 8.92 7.95 -2.17
C ALA A 217 10.05 8.59 -1.35
N SER A 218 9.67 9.35 -0.33
CA SER A 218 10.63 9.94 0.61
C SER A 218 11.48 8.86 1.29
N VAL A 219 12.77 9.16 1.50
CA VAL A 219 13.67 8.32 2.31
C VAL A 219 13.16 8.09 3.74
N ARG A 220 12.28 8.96 4.24
CA ARG A 220 11.63 8.81 5.55
C ARG A 220 10.69 7.61 5.61
N CYS A 221 10.25 7.12 4.47
CA CYS A 221 9.37 5.95 4.37
C CYS A 221 10.14 4.62 4.33
N LEU A 222 11.47 4.65 4.25
CA LEU A 222 12.29 3.44 4.28
C LEU A 222 12.20 2.75 5.64
N GLY A 223 12.06 1.42 5.60
CA GLY A 223 12.09 0.60 6.80
C GLY A 223 13.29 0.95 7.68
N GLY A 224 13.04 1.12 8.98
CA GLY A 224 14.06 1.44 10.00
C GLY A 224 14.72 2.81 9.91
N VAL A 225 14.37 3.63 8.92
CA VAL A 225 14.78 5.04 8.89
C VAL A 225 13.86 5.84 9.81
N GLY A 226 14.33 6.11 11.03
CA GLY A 226 13.63 6.99 11.95
C GLY A 226 13.77 8.48 11.58
N PRO A 227 13.03 9.39 12.25
CA PRO A 227 12.99 10.81 11.89
C PRO A 227 14.36 11.48 11.77
N LYS A 228 15.28 11.20 12.71
CA LYS A 228 16.65 11.73 12.68
C LYS A 228 17.47 11.22 11.50
N ALA A 229 17.31 9.95 11.15
CA ALA A 229 18.02 9.35 10.03
C ALA A 229 17.48 9.90 8.69
N GLY A 230 16.16 10.04 8.58
CA GLY A 230 15.53 10.65 7.41
C GLY A 230 16.00 12.09 7.20
N GLN A 231 15.99 12.91 8.25
CA GLN A 231 16.48 14.29 8.20
C GLN A 231 17.95 14.38 7.77
N ALA A 232 18.81 13.49 8.28
CA ALA A 232 20.22 13.46 7.90
C ALA A 232 20.40 13.12 6.40
N LEU A 233 19.62 12.17 5.87
CA LEU A 233 19.63 11.82 4.45
C LEU A 233 19.18 13.00 3.59
N GLU A 234 18.09 13.67 3.96
CA GLU A 234 17.56 14.82 3.23
C GLU A 234 18.54 16.00 3.22
N GLN A 235 19.20 16.28 4.35
CA GLN A 235 20.25 17.29 4.45
C GLN A 235 21.48 16.96 3.60
N GLY A 236 21.79 15.67 3.45
CA GLY A 236 22.81 15.16 2.53
C GLY A 236 22.37 15.10 1.07
N GLY A 237 21.19 15.62 0.73
CA GLY A 237 20.67 15.67 -0.64
C GLY A 237 19.95 14.41 -1.11
N LEU A 238 19.78 13.40 -0.26
CA LEU A 238 19.02 12.19 -0.58
C LEU A 238 17.59 12.33 -0.06
N ARG A 239 16.67 12.74 -0.94
CA ARG A 239 15.28 13.01 -0.56
C ARG A 239 14.39 11.81 -0.83
N THR A 240 14.70 11.04 -1.85
CA THR A 240 13.90 9.91 -2.32
C THR A 240 14.64 8.57 -2.22
N ILE A 241 13.91 7.46 -2.25
CA ILE A 241 14.49 6.13 -2.40
C ILE A 241 15.31 6.04 -3.70
N GLY A 242 14.83 6.67 -4.77
CA GLY A 242 15.56 6.79 -6.04
C GLY A 242 16.92 7.46 -5.88
N ASP A 243 17.02 8.54 -5.09
CA ASP A 243 18.31 9.21 -4.82
C ASP A 243 19.30 8.28 -4.10
N VAL A 244 18.81 7.52 -3.12
CA VAL A 244 19.64 6.54 -2.39
C VAL A 244 20.16 5.47 -3.35
N LEU A 245 19.28 4.90 -4.17
CA LEU A 245 19.65 3.87 -5.13
C LEU A 245 20.58 4.39 -6.24
N ALA A 246 20.36 5.61 -6.72
CA ALA A 246 21.24 6.27 -7.70
C ALA A 246 22.64 6.53 -7.12
N LEU A 247 22.73 6.92 -5.84
CA LEU A 247 24.01 7.06 -5.15
C LEU A 247 24.74 5.70 -5.08
N LEU A 248 24.04 4.62 -4.74
CA LEU A 248 24.63 3.27 -4.72
C LEU A 248 25.20 2.85 -6.07
N GLY A 249 24.46 3.12 -7.15
CA GLY A 249 24.90 2.85 -8.51
C GLY A 249 26.18 3.60 -8.86
N ARG A 250 26.29 4.87 -8.46
CA ARG A 250 27.49 5.70 -8.71
C ARG A 250 28.73 5.24 -7.95
N ILE A 251 28.57 4.71 -6.74
CA ILE A 251 29.68 4.23 -5.93
C ILE A 251 30.01 2.74 -6.20
N GLU A 252 29.47 2.18 -7.28
CA GLU A 252 29.64 0.79 -7.72
C GLU A 252 29.44 -0.24 -6.61
N MET A 253 28.61 0.10 -5.61
CA MET A 253 28.34 -0.80 -4.51
C MET A 253 27.31 -1.84 -4.93
N VAL A 254 27.78 -3.06 -5.16
CA VAL A 254 26.89 -4.22 -5.25
C VAL A 254 26.29 -4.46 -3.87
N PHE A 255 24.98 -4.29 -3.77
CA PHE A 255 24.26 -4.58 -2.54
C PHE A 255 24.25 -6.09 -2.28
N ASP A 256 25.10 -6.53 -1.35
CA ASP A 256 25.00 -7.87 -0.77
C ASP A 256 24.27 -7.77 0.57
N SER A 257 23.04 -8.29 0.62
CA SER A 257 22.24 -8.41 1.85
C SER A 257 22.95 -9.12 3.00
N ARG A 258 24.06 -9.82 2.74
CA ARG A 258 24.91 -10.50 3.73
C ARG A 258 26.05 -9.64 4.28
N GLN A 259 26.30 -8.45 3.74
CA GLN A 259 27.32 -7.54 4.28
C GLN A 259 26.93 -7.06 5.68
N SER A 260 27.88 -7.16 6.61
CA SER A 260 27.71 -6.61 7.94
C SER A 260 27.59 -5.07 7.87
N ARG A 261 26.81 -4.48 8.78
CA ARG A 261 26.70 -3.01 8.92
C ARG A 261 28.05 -2.31 9.05
N VAL A 262 29.03 -2.96 9.68
CA VAL A 262 30.39 -2.45 9.85
C VAL A 262 31.12 -2.42 8.50
N GLY A 263 31.02 -3.49 7.72
CA GLY A 263 31.57 -3.55 6.37
C GLY A 263 30.97 -2.48 5.46
N LEU A 264 29.63 -2.37 5.46
CA LEU A 264 28.90 -1.37 4.68
C LEU A 264 29.32 0.06 5.03
N ARG A 265 29.45 0.38 6.32
CA ARG A 265 29.90 1.69 6.79
C ARG A 265 31.32 2.02 6.31
N LYS A 266 32.22 1.04 6.33
CA LYS A 266 33.61 1.22 5.87
C LYS A 266 33.66 1.51 4.37
N SER A 267 32.92 0.75 3.57
CA SER A 267 32.81 0.98 2.13
C SER A 267 32.24 2.37 1.81
N LEU A 268 31.15 2.77 2.47
CA LEU A 268 30.55 4.09 2.30
C LEU A 268 31.50 5.22 2.73
N LYS A 269 32.24 5.08 3.84
CA LYS A 269 33.22 6.10 4.25
C LYS A 269 34.39 6.20 3.27
N SER A 270 34.78 5.09 2.64
CA SER A 270 35.83 5.08 1.61
C SER A 270 35.36 5.78 0.33
N ALA A 271 34.12 5.53 -0.08
CA ALA A 271 33.53 6.15 -1.28
C ALA A 271 33.15 7.63 -1.05
N MET A 272 32.84 8.00 0.20
CA MET A 272 32.40 9.35 0.58
C MET A 272 33.21 9.86 1.79
N PRO A 273 34.50 10.21 1.60
CA PRO A 273 35.39 10.59 2.70
C PRO A 273 34.92 11.84 3.45
N ASP A 274 34.25 12.76 2.77
CA ASP A 274 33.75 14.01 3.35
C ASP A 274 32.36 13.89 3.98
N ALA A 275 31.69 12.75 3.81
CA ALA A 275 30.37 12.53 4.39
C ALA A 275 30.44 12.50 5.92
N ASP A 276 29.50 13.21 6.54
CA ASP A 276 29.37 13.29 7.98
C ASP A 276 28.97 11.92 8.58
N ALA A 277 29.31 11.71 9.85
CA ALA A 277 29.09 10.43 10.51
C ALA A 277 27.60 10.10 10.70
N SER A 278 26.74 11.11 10.82
CA SER A 278 25.30 10.95 10.97
C SER A 278 24.64 10.54 9.65
N PHE A 279 25.00 11.17 8.52
CA PHE A 279 24.58 10.78 7.18
C PHE A 279 24.99 9.34 6.87
N LEU A 280 26.27 8.97 7.10
CA LEU A 280 26.74 7.60 6.85
C LEU A 280 26.01 6.57 7.71
N LYS A 281 25.69 6.91 8.96
CA LYS A 281 24.89 6.04 9.83
C LYS A 281 23.46 5.89 9.31
N ALA A 282 22.86 6.98 8.82
CA ALA A 282 21.52 6.95 8.25
C ALA A 282 21.47 6.11 6.97
N LEU A 283 22.47 6.27 6.09
CA LEU A 283 22.59 5.49 4.86
C LEU A 283 22.78 4.00 5.14
N VAL A 284 23.65 3.62 6.07
CA VAL A 284 23.77 2.21 6.51
C VAL A 284 22.44 1.66 7.03
N THR A 285 21.66 2.49 7.74
CA THR A 285 20.36 2.06 8.28
C THR A 285 19.37 1.78 7.15
N ALA A 286 19.21 2.72 6.22
CA ALA A 286 18.35 2.58 5.04
C ALA A 286 18.71 1.32 4.24
N LEU A 287 20.00 1.10 4.00
CA LEU A 287 20.51 -0.02 3.24
C LEU A 287 20.41 -1.36 3.99
N SER A 288 20.24 -1.39 5.31
CA SER A 288 20.13 -2.66 6.03
C SER A 288 18.79 -3.38 5.83
N PHE A 289 17.85 -2.79 5.09
CA PHE A 289 16.50 -3.34 4.95
C PHE A 289 16.35 -4.20 3.69
N PRO A 290 15.79 -5.43 3.80
CA PRO A 290 15.65 -6.35 2.67
C PRO A 290 14.91 -5.77 1.45
N GLU A 291 13.95 -4.87 1.68
CA GLU A 291 13.18 -4.20 0.64
C GLU A 291 14.06 -3.43 -0.36
N MET A 292 15.20 -2.90 0.09
CA MET A 292 16.14 -2.17 -0.76
C MET A 292 16.74 -3.04 -1.87
N ALA A 293 16.90 -4.34 -1.64
CA ALA A 293 17.42 -5.25 -2.68
C ALA A 293 16.44 -5.42 -3.84
N GLN A 294 15.13 -5.48 -3.51
CA GLN A 294 14.07 -5.59 -4.51
C GLN A 294 13.92 -4.27 -5.27
N ASP A 295 13.98 -3.14 -4.56
CA ASP A 295 13.90 -1.81 -5.17
C ASP A 295 15.14 -1.50 -6.05
N ALA A 296 16.33 -1.96 -5.67
CA ALA A 296 17.54 -1.84 -6.49
C ALA A 296 17.42 -2.61 -7.82
N THR A 297 16.74 -3.77 -7.81
CA THR A 297 16.49 -4.54 -9.04
C THR A 297 15.61 -3.76 -10.01
N LEU A 298 14.62 -3.00 -9.50
CA LEU A 298 13.78 -2.13 -10.32
C LEU A 298 14.58 -0.99 -10.98
N LEU A 299 15.50 -0.37 -10.23
CA LEU A 299 16.35 0.70 -10.77
C LEU A 299 17.21 0.22 -11.94
N LEU A 300 17.80 -0.98 -11.82
CA LEU A 300 18.65 -1.58 -12.86
C LEU A 300 17.89 -1.99 -14.12
N ALA A 301 16.59 -2.25 -13.98
CA ALA A 301 15.67 -2.57 -15.07
C ALA A 301 15.12 -1.32 -15.77
N SER A 302 15.26 -0.12 -15.19
CA SER A 302 14.76 1.12 -15.80
C SER A 302 15.70 1.63 -16.90
N PRO A 303 15.25 1.76 -18.17
CA PRO A 303 16.07 2.27 -19.26
C PRO A 303 16.49 3.74 -19.06
N SER A 304 15.71 4.52 -18.31
CA SER A 304 15.83 5.98 -18.18
C SER A 304 16.92 6.47 -17.22
N ILE A 305 17.75 5.57 -16.67
CA ILE A 305 18.78 5.89 -15.64
C ILE A 305 20.19 5.46 -16.12
N ARG A 306 20.32 4.96 -17.35
CA ARG A 306 21.62 4.62 -17.96
C ARG A 306 22.31 5.79 -18.67
N ASP A 307 21.68 6.96 -18.67
CA ASP A 307 22.19 8.23 -19.22
C ASP A 307 22.32 9.27 -18.09
#